data_AF-A0ABD5AZT5-F1
#
_entry.id   AF-A0ABD5AZT5-F1
#
_cell.length_a   1.000
_cell.length_b   1.000
_cell.length_c   1.000
_cell.angle_alpha   90.00
_cell.angle_beta   90.00
_cell.angle_gamma   90.00
#
_symmetry.space_group_name_H-M   'P 1'
#
loop_
_entity.id
_entity.type
_entity.pdbx_description
1 polymer ?
#
loop_
_entity_poly.entity_id
_entity_poly.type
_entity_poly.pdbx_seq_one_letter_code
_entity_poly.pdbx_strand_id
1 'polypeptide(L)'
;TFKATKQQQIDKATYLYGTVNGKSGWISKYYLTTASKPSNPTKPSTNNQLTVTNNSGVAQINAKNSGLYTTVYDTKGKTTNQIQRTLSVTKAATLGDKKFYLVGDYNTGTNYGWVKQDEVIYNTAKSPVKINQTYNVKPGVKLHT
;
A
#
# COMPACT_ATOMS: atom_id res chain seq x y z
N THR A 1 -27.99 24.48 -0.31
CA THR A 1 -26.60 23.99 -0.21
C THR A 1 -25.62 25.10 -0.56
N PHE A 2 -24.60 25.34 0.27
CA PHE A 2 -23.56 26.34 -0.01
C PHE A 2 -22.63 25.85 -1.11
N LYS A 3 -22.48 26.64 -2.18
CA LYS A 3 -21.61 26.34 -3.32
C LYS A 3 -20.34 27.21 -3.23
N ALA A 4 -19.27 26.65 -2.68
CA ALA A 4 -17.99 27.35 -2.56
C ALA A 4 -17.29 27.47 -3.92
N THR A 5 -16.68 28.63 -4.19
CA THR A 5 -15.92 28.94 -5.40
C THR A 5 -14.52 29.46 -5.13
N LYS A 6 -14.23 29.96 -3.92
CA LYS A 6 -12.89 30.40 -3.50
C LYS A 6 -12.58 29.94 -2.07
N GLN A 7 -11.28 29.81 -1.75
CA GLN A 7 -10.78 29.49 -0.42
C GLN A 7 -9.66 30.44 -0.03
N GLN A 8 -9.62 30.84 1.24
CA GLN A 8 -8.53 31.63 1.82
C GLN A 8 -8.24 31.17 3.24
N GLN A 9 -6.97 31.10 3.63
CA GLN A 9 -6.58 30.91 5.03
C GLN A 9 -6.27 32.25 5.68
N ILE A 10 -6.78 32.44 6.89
CA ILE A 10 -6.52 33.59 7.75
C ILE A 10 -6.08 33.05 9.10
N ASP A 11 -4.82 33.29 9.46
CA ASP A 11 -4.11 32.60 10.54
C ASP A 11 -4.30 31.07 10.43
N LYS A 12 -4.92 30.41 11.42
CA LYS A 12 -5.15 28.95 11.43
C LYS A 12 -6.51 28.54 10.85
N ALA A 13 -7.37 29.49 10.49
CA ALA A 13 -8.74 29.21 10.03
C ALA A 13 -8.84 29.23 8.50
N THR A 14 -9.61 28.30 7.92
CA THR A 14 -9.94 28.29 6.50
C THR A 14 -11.31 28.92 6.27
N TYR A 15 -11.39 29.93 5.40
CA TYR A 15 -12.62 30.56 4.95
C TYR A 15 -12.92 30.16 3.50
N LEU A 16 -14.20 29.95 3.19
CA LEU A 16 -14.70 29.65 1.86
C LEU A 16 -15.65 30.76 1.41
N TYR A 17 -15.46 31.27 0.19
CA TYR A 17 -16.40 32.18 -0.46
C TYR A 17 -17.32 31.38 -1.36
N GLY A 18 -18.61 31.69 -1.34
CA GLY A 18 -19.59 30.99 -2.15
C GLY A 18 -20.98 31.58 -2.05
N THR A 19 -21.95 30.85 -2.61
CA THR A 19 -23.34 31.30 -2.69
C THR A 19 -24.29 30.28 -2.08
N VAL A 20 -25.29 30.75 -1.36
CA VAL A 20 -26.44 29.95 -0.89
C VAL A 20 -27.72 30.75 -1.05
N ASN A 21 -28.74 30.17 -1.67
CA ASN A 21 -30.04 30.80 -1.91
C ASN A 21 -29.93 32.22 -2.51
N GLY A 22 -29.04 32.41 -3.51
CA GLY A 22 -28.85 33.69 -4.21
C GLY A 22 -28.03 34.75 -3.47
N LYS A 23 -27.56 34.48 -2.24
CA LYS A 23 -26.70 35.40 -1.47
C LYS A 23 -25.27 34.88 -1.44
N SER A 24 -24.29 35.76 -1.66
CA SER A 24 -22.86 35.43 -1.68
C SER A 24 -22.13 35.98 -0.47
N GLY A 25 -21.14 35.24 0.04
CA GLY A 25 -20.34 35.67 1.19
C GLY A 25 -19.24 34.69 1.58
N TRP A 26 -18.39 35.12 2.52
CA TRP A 26 -17.38 34.30 3.16
C TRP A 26 -17.95 33.61 4.41
N ILE A 27 -17.62 32.34 4.58
CA ILE A 27 -17.95 31.56 5.79
C ILE A 27 -16.75 30.73 6.22
N SER A 28 -16.51 30.61 7.53
CA SER A 28 -15.46 29.72 8.05
C SER A 28 -15.86 28.26 7.82
N LYS A 29 -14.91 27.44 7.36
CA LYS A 29 -15.09 25.99 7.14
C LYS A 29 -15.58 25.27 8.40
N TYR A 30 -15.25 25.79 9.58
CA TYR A 30 -15.71 25.24 10.87
C TYR A 30 -17.24 25.15 10.98
N TYR A 31 -17.96 26.09 10.37
CA TYR A 31 -19.43 26.13 10.41
C TYR A 31 -20.10 25.37 9.26
N LEU A 32 -19.33 24.69 8.43
CA LEU A 32 -19.85 23.91 7.30
C LEU A 32 -19.72 22.42 7.60
N THR A 33 -20.86 21.72 7.59
CA THR A 33 -20.89 20.26 7.56
C THR A 33 -20.81 19.78 6.11
N THR A 34 -19.98 18.78 5.83
CA THR A 34 -19.93 18.18 4.50
C THR A 34 -21.29 17.57 4.16
N ALA A 35 -21.94 18.07 3.11
CA ALA A 35 -23.08 17.36 2.54
C ALA A 35 -22.58 15.98 2.09
N SER A 36 -23.24 14.91 2.55
CA SER A 36 -23.03 13.57 2.00
C SER A 36 -23.22 13.69 0.50
N LYS A 37 -22.12 13.54 -0.24
CA LYS A 37 -22.15 13.48 -1.71
C LYS A 37 -23.26 12.49 -2.07
N PRO A 38 -24.22 12.83 -2.95
CA PRO A 38 -25.10 11.81 -3.51
C PRO A 38 -24.18 10.70 -3.99
N SER A 39 -24.38 9.46 -3.54
CA SER A 39 -23.59 8.36 -4.07
C SER A 39 -23.94 8.27 -5.55
N ASN A 40 -23.14 8.93 -6.38
CA ASN A 40 -22.97 8.48 -7.75
C ASN A 40 -22.74 6.97 -7.62
N PRO A 41 -23.46 6.11 -8.37
CA PRO A 41 -23.04 4.72 -8.45
C PRO A 41 -21.55 4.78 -8.78
N THR A 42 -20.72 4.21 -7.90
CA THR A 42 -19.30 4.08 -8.16
C THR A 42 -19.19 3.23 -9.40
N LYS A 43 -19.19 3.87 -10.57
CA LYS A 43 -18.63 3.29 -11.77
C LYS A 43 -17.22 2.85 -11.36
N PRO A 44 -16.86 1.56 -11.49
CA PRO A 44 -15.53 1.09 -11.16
C PRO A 44 -14.54 2.04 -11.83
N SER A 45 -13.65 2.63 -11.04
CA SER A 45 -12.56 3.43 -11.58
C SER A 45 -11.66 2.46 -12.34
N THR A 46 -11.79 2.37 -13.66
CA THR A 46 -10.86 1.64 -14.52
C THR A 46 -9.54 2.40 -14.70
N ASN A 47 -9.07 3.10 -13.66
CA ASN A 47 -7.69 3.56 -13.65
C ASN A 47 -6.80 2.35 -13.35
N ASN A 48 -6.50 1.58 -14.40
CA ASN A 48 -5.41 0.59 -14.44
C ASN A 48 -4.03 1.29 -14.36
N GLN A 49 -3.95 2.46 -13.72
CA GLN A 49 -2.71 3.20 -13.58
C GLN A 49 -1.89 2.53 -12.48
N LEU A 50 -0.73 2.01 -12.86
CA LEU A 50 0.22 1.43 -11.95
C LEU A 50 0.84 2.52 -11.07
N THR A 51 0.70 2.39 -9.75
CA THR A 51 1.50 3.15 -8.78
C THR A 51 2.52 2.25 -8.13
N VAL A 52 3.78 2.69 -8.04
CA VAL A 52 4.86 1.95 -7.38
C VAL A 52 5.54 2.85 -6.37
N THR A 53 5.73 2.34 -5.15
CA THR A 53 6.45 3.03 -4.07
C THR A 53 7.61 2.18 -3.58
N ASN A 54 8.65 2.83 -3.08
CA ASN A 54 9.75 2.15 -2.42
C ASN A 54 9.28 1.56 -1.08
N ASN A 55 9.88 0.46 -0.68
CA ASN A 55 9.61 -0.25 0.56
C ASN A 55 10.94 -0.80 1.12
N SER A 56 11.00 -1.02 2.42
CA SER A 56 12.18 -1.54 3.12
C SER A 56 11.80 -2.56 4.21
N GLY A 57 10.68 -3.25 4.03
CA GLY A 57 10.17 -4.27 4.94
C GLY A 57 10.65 -5.67 4.58
N VAL A 58 10.03 -6.65 5.24
CA VAL A 58 10.20 -8.07 4.94
C VAL A 58 8.84 -8.74 4.84
N ALA A 59 8.76 -9.82 4.06
CA ALA A 59 7.55 -10.60 3.90
C ALA A 59 7.84 -12.09 3.90
N GLN A 60 6.91 -12.88 4.43
CA GLN A 60 6.87 -14.33 4.28
C GLN A 60 5.68 -14.70 3.40
N ILE A 61 5.93 -15.43 2.31
CA ILE A 61 4.86 -15.88 1.41
C ILE A 61 4.11 -17.04 2.06
N ASN A 62 2.78 -16.96 2.08
CA ASN A 62 1.91 -17.99 2.60
C ASN A 62 2.07 -19.30 1.81
N ALA A 63 1.89 -20.45 2.47
CA ALA A 63 1.99 -21.75 1.80
C ALA A 63 0.99 -21.90 0.64
N LYS A 64 -0.23 -21.37 0.82
CA LYS A 64 -1.22 -21.21 -0.25
C LYS A 64 -1.09 -19.80 -0.82
N ASN A 65 -0.64 -19.70 -2.07
CA ASN A 65 -0.47 -18.43 -2.78
C ASN A 65 -0.66 -18.64 -4.29
N SER A 66 -0.78 -17.53 -5.02
CA SER A 66 -0.95 -17.50 -6.47
C SER A 66 0.38 -17.55 -7.25
N GLY A 67 1.51 -17.71 -6.56
CA GLY A 67 2.85 -17.68 -7.14
C GLY A 67 3.46 -16.28 -7.25
N LEU A 68 4.67 -16.23 -7.81
CA LEU A 68 5.40 -14.99 -8.12
C LEU A 68 5.14 -14.55 -9.55
N TYR A 69 4.79 -13.28 -9.70
CA TYR A 69 4.56 -12.63 -10.98
C TYR A 69 5.87 -11.96 -11.45
N THR A 70 6.22 -12.08 -12.72
CA THR A 70 7.39 -11.39 -13.28
C THR A 70 7.10 -9.89 -13.39
N THR A 71 5.87 -9.54 -13.78
CA THR A 71 5.34 -8.17 -13.75
C THR A 71 3.98 -8.12 -13.07
N VAL A 72 3.59 -6.95 -12.55
CA VAL A 72 2.24 -6.76 -11.96
C VAL A 72 1.10 -6.83 -12.99
N TYR A 73 1.41 -6.84 -14.28
CA TYR A 73 0.45 -7.01 -15.38
C TYR A 73 0.19 -8.48 -15.71
N ASP A 74 1.05 -9.39 -15.24
CA ASP A 74 0.93 -10.81 -15.52
C ASP A 74 -0.42 -11.34 -14.97
N THR A 75 -1.11 -12.14 -15.77
CA THR A 75 -2.43 -12.68 -15.39
C THR A 75 -2.33 -13.81 -14.38
N LYS A 76 -1.17 -14.50 -14.31
CA LYS A 76 -0.90 -15.64 -13.43
C LYS A 76 0.53 -15.58 -12.89
N GLY A 77 0.69 -15.95 -11.62
CA GLY A 77 1.99 -16.12 -10.99
C GLY A 77 2.59 -17.49 -11.34
N LYS A 78 3.90 -17.58 -11.26
CA LYS A 78 4.68 -18.83 -11.36
C LYS A 78 4.82 -19.43 -9.96
N THR A 79 4.66 -20.74 -9.86
CA THR A 79 4.91 -21.46 -8.60
C THR A 79 6.31 -21.15 -8.08
N THR A 80 6.43 -20.94 -6.77
CA THR A 80 7.68 -20.57 -6.11
C THR A 80 7.97 -21.50 -4.94
N ASN A 81 9.25 -21.79 -4.73
CA ASN A 81 9.76 -22.49 -3.55
C ASN A 81 10.13 -21.53 -2.40
N GLN A 82 9.94 -20.22 -2.58
CA GLN A 82 10.30 -19.18 -1.61
C GLN A 82 9.25 -18.97 -0.50
N ILE A 83 8.41 -19.97 -0.24
CA ILE A 83 7.34 -19.90 0.77
C ILE A 83 7.91 -20.04 2.19
N GLN A 84 7.27 -19.40 3.17
CA GLN A 84 7.62 -19.50 4.60
C GLN A 84 9.07 -19.09 4.95
N ARG A 85 9.76 -18.43 4.01
CA ARG A 85 11.07 -17.80 4.20
C ARG A 85 10.89 -16.31 4.38
N THR A 86 11.79 -15.68 5.14
CA THR A 86 11.82 -14.22 5.27
C THR A 86 12.51 -13.62 4.05
N LEU A 87 11.76 -12.87 3.24
CA LEU A 87 12.22 -12.23 2.02
C LEU A 87 12.30 -10.71 2.21
N SER A 88 13.21 -10.06 1.50
CA SER A 88 13.24 -8.60 1.42
C SER A 88 12.05 -8.08 0.63
N VAL A 89 11.50 -6.93 1.02
CA VAL A 89 10.49 -6.20 0.23
C VAL A 89 11.05 -4.84 -0.14
N THR A 90 11.29 -4.64 -1.44
CA THR A 90 11.95 -3.42 -1.94
C THR A 90 10.98 -2.41 -2.54
N LYS A 91 9.81 -2.89 -3.00
CA LYS A 91 8.76 -2.07 -3.60
C LYS A 91 7.36 -2.59 -3.28
N ALA A 92 6.40 -1.68 -3.22
CA ALA A 92 4.98 -1.99 -3.21
C ALA A 92 4.34 -1.43 -4.48
N ALA A 93 3.40 -2.15 -5.07
CA ALA A 93 2.70 -1.74 -6.28
C ALA A 93 1.19 -1.89 -6.14
N THR A 94 0.44 -0.99 -6.76
CA THR A 94 -1.02 -1.07 -6.90
C THR A 94 -1.37 -0.93 -8.37
N LEU A 95 -2.13 -1.87 -8.91
CA LEU A 95 -2.66 -1.88 -10.28
C LEU A 95 -4.18 -2.11 -10.21
N GLY A 96 -4.95 -1.03 -10.35
CA GLY A 96 -6.38 -1.06 -10.04
C GLY A 96 -6.59 -1.49 -8.57
N ASP A 97 -7.36 -2.55 -8.35
CA ASP A 97 -7.61 -3.10 -7.01
C ASP A 97 -6.54 -4.11 -6.55
N LYS A 98 -5.61 -4.50 -7.43
CA LYS A 98 -4.58 -5.49 -7.11
C LYS A 98 -3.40 -4.81 -6.45
N LYS A 99 -2.92 -5.38 -5.34
CA LYS A 99 -1.75 -4.89 -4.61
C LYS A 99 -0.67 -5.96 -4.55
N PHE A 100 0.57 -5.55 -4.74
CA PHE A 100 1.72 -6.43 -4.77
C PHE A 100 2.90 -5.92 -3.95
N TYR A 101 3.79 -6.83 -3.56
CA TYR A 101 5.13 -6.56 -3.06
C TYR A 101 6.17 -7.18 -3.98
N LEU A 102 7.25 -6.45 -4.29
CA LEU A 102 8.42 -7.02 -4.95
C LEU A 102 9.30 -7.67 -3.88
N VAL A 103 9.38 -9.00 -3.93
CA VAL A 103 10.14 -9.80 -2.97
C VAL A 103 11.46 -10.29 -3.56
N GLY A 104 12.47 -10.42 -2.69
CA GLY A 104 13.79 -10.90 -3.08
C GLY A 104 14.56 -11.55 -1.93
N ASP A 105 15.74 -12.05 -2.26
CA ASP A 105 16.71 -12.48 -1.26
C ASP A 105 17.24 -11.27 -0.50
N TYR A 106 17.32 -11.39 0.81
CA TYR A 106 17.77 -10.30 1.68
C TYR A 106 19.30 -10.13 1.64
N ASN A 107 20.05 -11.22 1.45
CA ASN A 107 21.50 -11.23 1.53
C ASN A 107 22.17 -10.86 0.20
N THR A 108 21.63 -11.36 -0.91
CA THR A 108 22.18 -11.12 -2.26
C THR A 108 21.54 -9.91 -2.94
N GLY A 109 20.37 -9.46 -2.47
CA GLY A 109 19.57 -8.43 -3.14
C GLY A 109 18.91 -8.90 -4.44
N THR A 110 18.93 -10.21 -4.72
CA THR A 110 18.32 -10.77 -5.92
C THR A 110 16.79 -10.71 -5.82
N ASN A 111 16.13 -10.04 -6.77
CA ASN A 111 14.67 -10.03 -6.84
C ASN A 111 14.14 -11.37 -7.36
N TYR A 112 13.10 -11.89 -6.72
CA TYR A 112 12.40 -13.11 -7.16
C TYR A 112 11.14 -12.82 -7.97
N GLY A 113 10.41 -11.75 -7.61
CA GLY A 113 9.22 -11.33 -8.35
C GLY A 113 8.19 -10.63 -7.47
N TRP A 114 7.04 -10.34 -8.05
CA TRP A 114 5.91 -9.72 -7.36
C TRP A 114 5.02 -10.78 -6.73
N VAL A 115 4.58 -10.57 -5.49
CA VAL A 115 3.60 -11.41 -4.80
C VAL A 115 2.43 -10.55 -4.34
N LYS A 116 1.21 -11.10 -4.29
CA LYS A 116 0.05 -10.34 -3.81
C LYS A 116 0.17 -10.03 -2.32
N GLN A 117 -0.26 -8.84 -1.90
CA GLN A 117 -0.10 -8.40 -0.50
C GLN A 117 -0.95 -9.20 0.50
N ASP A 118 -2.09 -9.71 0.08
CA ASP A 118 -3.00 -10.55 0.90
C ASP A 118 -2.52 -12.00 1.04
N GLU A 119 -1.49 -12.40 0.28
CA GLU A 119 -0.89 -13.73 0.31
C GLU A 119 0.45 -13.77 1.05
N VAL A 120 0.77 -12.73 1.82
CA VAL A 120 1.99 -12.65 2.63
C VAL A 120 1.72 -12.19 4.05
N ILE A 121 2.63 -12.55 4.96
CA ILE A 121 2.77 -11.92 6.27
C ILE A 121 3.86 -10.87 6.14
N TYR A 122 3.48 -9.59 6.17
CA TYR A 122 4.39 -8.44 6.03
C TYR A 122 4.74 -7.84 7.38
N ASN A 123 6.01 -7.46 7.56
CA ASN A 123 6.50 -6.71 8.72
C ASN A 123 7.41 -5.55 8.27
N THR A 124 7.38 -4.44 9.01
CA THR A 124 8.40 -3.40 8.86
C THR A 124 9.75 -3.93 9.34
N ALA A 125 10.83 -3.56 8.66
CA ALA A 125 12.17 -3.95 9.04
C ALA A 125 13.03 -2.72 9.34
N LYS A 126 13.99 -2.90 10.25
CA LYS A 126 15.10 -1.97 10.46
C LYS A 126 16.32 -2.48 9.71
N SER A 127 17.29 -1.59 9.48
CA SER A 127 18.57 -1.99 8.90
C SER A 127 19.22 -3.12 9.73
N PRO A 128 19.85 -4.11 9.09
CA PRO A 128 20.55 -5.17 9.78
C PRO A 128 21.67 -4.60 10.64
N VAL A 129 21.86 -5.20 11.81
CA VAL A 129 23.03 -4.96 12.65
C VAL A 129 23.91 -6.20 12.57
N LYS A 130 25.21 -6.01 12.35
CA LYS A 130 26.17 -7.11 12.33
C LYS A 130 26.25 -7.73 13.73
N ILE A 131 25.98 -9.02 13.83
CA ILE A 131 26.14 -9.82 15.05
C ILE A 131 27.10 -10.97 14.78
N ASN A 132 27.90 -11.36 15.77
CA ASN A 132 28.76 -12.54 15.71
C ASN A 132 28.53 -13.40 16.95
N GLN A 133 27.38 -14.07 17.00
CA GLN A 133 26.93 -14.90 18.11
C GLN A 133 26.27 -16.18 17.58
N THR A 134 26.38 -17.27 18.33
CA THR A 134 25.76 -18.57 18.01
C THR A 134 24.49 -18.76 18.84
N TYR A 135 23.45 -19.33 18.22
CA TYR A 135 22.17 -19.59 18.87
C TYR A 135 21.72 -21.04 18.62
N ASN A 136 21.04 -21.64 19.59
CA ASN A 136 20.39 -22.93 19.44
C ASN A 136 18.98 -22.75 18.86
N VAL A 137 18.62 -23.57 17.87
CA VAL A 137 17.24 -23.64 17.35
C VAL A 137 16.40 -24.48 18.31
N LYS A 138 15.22 -23.98 18.69
CA LYS A 138 14.31 -24.73 19.57
C LYS A 138 13.88 -26.05 18.92
N PRO A 139 13.72 -27.15 19.69
CA PRO A 139 13.20 -28.40 19.16
C PRO A 139 11.87 -28.22 18.42
N GLY A 140 11.73 -28.87 17.26
CA GLY A 140 10.52 -28.82 16.43
C GLY A 140 10.40 -27.62 15.48
N VAL A 141 11.32 -26.65 15.52
CA VAL A 141 11.33 -25.53 14.57
C VAL A 141 12.04 -25.93 13.28
N LYS A 142 11.38 -25.74 12.13
CA LYS A 142 11.96 -25.98 10.81
C LYS A 142 12.53 -24.68 10.25
N LEU A 143 13.83 -24.70 9.92
CA LEU A 143 14.44 -23.62 9.14
C LEU A 143 14.03 -23.78 7.67
N HIS A 144 13.53 -22.71 7.07
CA HIS A 144 13.22 -22.65 5.64
C HIS A 144 14.37 -21.96 4.92
N THR A 145 15.07 -22.70 4.05
CA THR A 145 16.21 -22.25 3.24
C THR A 145 15.99 -22.48 1.76
#